data_AF-A0A924VVD1-F1
#
_entry.id   AF-A0A924VVD1-F1
#
_cell.length_a   1.000
_cell.length_b   1.000
_cell.length_c   1.000
_cell.angle_alpha   90.00
_cell.angle_beta   90.00
_cell.angle_gamma   90.00
#
_symmetry.space_group_name_H-M   'P 1'
#
loop_
_entity.id
_entity.type
_entity.pdbx_description
1 polymer ?
#
loop_
_entity_poly.entity_id
_entity_poly.type
_entity_poly.pdbx_seq_one_letter_code
_entity_poly.pdbx_strand_id
1 'polypeptide(L)'
;MKMRIAVFSDSINIPPKEGVNVHTYDLLRTLAARSDCTPILVVCDRGWLEHDVLRTQTFDTILLPEKFFYDVNYIAKLVITHGFDIVQSYMTYFGSAVLGPAAYQANIPCVAELHDLEESVVSVYFSHDELADATRQHVAFQKQAAKYASVVRIMSEYDYSIIKETWNDFNTQRYVCIPVSRPTVKTDHHISPSLITYIGNMSYTPNAQGAEIIKNKI
;
A
#
# COMPACT_ATOMS: atom_id res chain seq x y z
N MET A 1 -15.32 16.20 17.02
CA MET A 1 -14.06 15.43 17.19
C MET A 1 -13.62 15.01 15.80
N LYS A 2 -12.34 15.15 15.44
CA LYS A 2 -11.86 14.71 14.11
C LYS A 2 -11.53 13.22 14.14
N MET A 3 -11.83 12.52 13.06
CA MET A 3 -11.50 11.11 12.87
C MET A 3 -9.99 10.94 12.68
N ARG A 4 -9.34 10.11 13.49
CA ARG A 4 -7.90 9.83 13.48
C ARG A 4 -7.63 8.58 12.64
N ILE A 5 -7.00 8.77 11.48
CA ILE A 5 -6.75 7.70 10.51
C ILE A 5 -5.26 7.43 10.46
N ALA A 6 -4.83 6.25 10.88
CA ALA A 6 -3.42 5.85 10.85
C ALA A 6 -3.13 4.98 9.63
N VAL A 7 -2.18 5.42 8.79
CA VAL A 7 -1.69 4.63 7.65
C VAL A 7 -0.30 4.12 7.98
N PHE A 8 -0.12 2.80 7.98
CA PHE A 8 1.13 2.13 8.27
C PHE A 8 1.93 1.89 6.99
N SER A 9 3.23 2.16 7.07
CA SER A 9 4.19 2.05 5.96
C SER A 9 5.52 1.53 6.49
N ASP A 10 6.13 0.54 5.84
CA ASP A 10 7.47 0.07 6.20
C ASP A 10 8.58 0.99 5.67
N SER A 11 8.25 1.79 4.66
CA SER A 11 9.15 2.73 4.02
C SER A 11 8.34 3.73 3.18
N ILE A 12 8.67 5.00 3.31
CA ILE A 12 8.18 6.04 2.40
C ILE A 12 9.28 7.08 2.20
N ASN A 13 9.58 7.36 0.95
CA ASN A 13 10.42 8.50 0.58
C ASN A 13 9.54 9.72 0.39
N ILE A 14 10.02 10.89 0.81
CA ILE A 14 9.37 12.16 0.52
C ILE A 14 10.40 13.07 -0.18
N PRO A 15 10.17 13.49 -1.44
CA PRO A 15 9.03 13.13 -2.28
C PRO A 15 9.02 11.63 -2.68
N PRO A 16 7.82 11.04 -2.85
CA PRO A 16 7.68 9.62 -3.18
C PRO A 16 8.14 9.30 -4.60
N LYS A 17 8.82 8.16 -4.77
CA LYS A 17 9.39 7.72 -6.04
C LYS A 17 8.65 6.53 -6.69
N GLU A 18 7.85 5.81 -5.90
CA GLU A 18 7.19 4.58 -6.31
C GLU A 18 5.68 4.74 -6.29
N GLY A 19 4.97 3.97 -7.12
CA GLY A 19 3.52 4.10 -7.31
C GLY A 19 2.72 4.03 -6.01
N VAL A 20 3.00 3.03 -5.17
CA VAL A 20 2.34 2.84 -3.88
C VAL A 20 2.63 3.99 -2.90
N ASN A 21 3.89 4.42 -2.83
CA ASN A 21 4.31 5.51 -1.96
C ASN A 21 3.72 6.85 -2.39
N VAL A 22 3.58 7.11 -3.70
CA VAL A 22 2.88 8.29 -4.21
C VAL A 22 1.41 8.23 -3.82
N HIS A 23 0.77 7.08 -3.99
CA HIS A 23 -0.63 6.89 -3.63
C HIS A 23 -0.88 7.16 -2.13
N THR A 24 -0.09 6.55 -1.24
CA THR A 24 -0.18 6.76 0.20
C THR A 24 0.05 8.22 0.58
N TYR A 25 1.05 8.86 -0.01
CA TYR A 25 1.34 10.27 0.23
C TYR A 25 0.16 11.19 -0.17
N ASP A 26 -0.41 10.97 -1.36
CA ASP A 26 -1.53 11.75 -1.86
C ASP A 26 -2.81 11.51 -1.03
N LEU A 27 -3.05 10.28 -0.58
CA LEU A 27 -4.13 9.95 0.33
C LEU A 27 -4.01 10.74 1.65
N LEU A 28 -2.84 10.69 2.29
CA LEU A 28 -2.59 11.41 3.55
C LEU A 28 -2.78 12.93 3.39
N ARG A 29 -2.28 13.52 2.30
CA ARG A 29 -2.48 14.94 2.00
C ARG A 29 -3.94 15.30 1.75
N THR A 30 -4.66 14.45 1.02
CA THR A 30 -6.08 14.67 0.75
C THR A 30 -6.91 14.61 2.03
N LEU A 31 -6.61 13.65 2.92
CA LEU A 31 -7.22 13.55 4.24
C LEU A 31 -6.87 14.76 5.12
N ALA A 32 -5.64 15.26 5.06
CA ALA A 32 -5.18 16.41 5.85
C ALA A 32 -5.89 17.71 5.45
N ALA A 33 -6.28 17.84 4.18
CA ALA A 33 -7.04 18.98 3.69
C ALA A 33 -8.51 18.98 4.19
N ARG A 34 -8.99 17.88 4.76
CA ARG A 34 -10.35 17.79 5.31
C ARG A 34 -10.40 18.33 6.73
N SER A 35 -11.49 18.99 7.09
CA SER A 35 -11.69 19.54 8.44
C SER A 35 -12.09 18.47 9.46
N ASP A 36 -12.56 17.30 9.03
CA ASP A 36 -13.08 16.22 9.86
C ASP A 36 -12.10 15.06 10.09
N CYS A 37 -10.91 15.12 9.50
CA CYS A 37 -9.89 14.08 9.61
C CYS A 37 -8.58 14.60 10.23
N THR A 38 -7.88 13.71 10.91
CA THR A 38 -6.48 13.86 11.33
C THR A 38 -5.75 12.62 10.79
N PRO A 39 -5.10 12.71 9.62
CA PRO A 39 -4.27 11.61 9.12
C PRO A 39 -2.95 11.53 9.88
N ILE A 40 -2.54 10.31 10.18
CA ILE A 40 -1.26 9.99 10.82
C ILE A 40 -0.54 8.96 9.96
N LEU A 41 0.69 9.26 9.55
CA LEU A 41 1.61 8.28 8.98
C LEU A 41 2.35 7.57 10.12
N VAL A 42 2.25 6.24 10.19
CA VAL A 42 3.07 5.43 11.09
C VAL A 42 4.09 4.69 10.24
N VAL A 43 5.38 5.01 10.42
CA VAL A 43 6.45 4.47 9.57
C VAL A 43 7.51 3.75 10.37
N CYS A 44 7.98 2.63 9.83
CA CYS A 44 9.13 1.90 10.36
C CYS A 44 10.42 2.71 10.12
N ASP A 45 11.07 3.16 11.19
CA ASP A 45 12.35 3.84 11.12
C ASP A 45 13.50 2.87 11.31
N ARG A 46 14.20 2.60 10.20
CA ARG A 46 15.45 1.80 10.15
C ARG A 46 16.72 2.68 10.17
N GLY A 47 16.58 3.98 10.39
CA GLY A 47 17.69 4.95 10.40
C GLY A 47 18.03 5.55 9.04
N TRP A 48 17.22 5.31 8.00
CA TRP A 48 17.43 5.83 6.64
C TRP A 48 16.42 6.90 6.23
N LEU A 49 15.47 7.23 7.11
CA LEU A 49 14.44 8.23 6.85
C LEU A 49 14.97 9.65 7.08
N GLU A 50 14.61 10.57 6.19
CA GLU A 50 14.88 12.00 6.38
C GLU A 50 13.84 12.59 7.35
N HIS A 51 14.11 12.48 8.66
CA HIS A 51 13.17 12.88 9.72
C HIS A 51 12.70 14.34 9.60
N ASP A 52 13.59 15.24 9.20
CA ASP A 52 13.24 16.66 9.05
C ASP A 52 12.23 16.89 7.91
N VAL A 53 12.32 16.12 6.82
CA VAL A 53 11.33 16.17 5.74
C VAL A 53 9.98 15.62 6.20
N LEU A 54 9.96 14.56 7.01
CA LEU A 54 8.71 14.03 7.56
C LEU A 54 7.99 15.04 8.47
N ARG A 55 8.75 15.84 9.22
CA ARG A 55 8.19 16.87 10.12
C ARG A 55 7.56 18.06 9.40
N THR A 56 7.91 18.31 8.13
CA THR A 56 7.34 19.43 7.36
C THR A 56 6.02 19.08 6.65
N GLN A 57 5.53 17.85 6.78
CA GLN A 57 4.32 17.41 6.10
C GLN A 57 3.05 17.96 6.76
N THR A 58 1.94 17.99 6.01
CA THR A 58 0.64 18.49 6.48
C THR A 58 -0.13 17.47 7.34
N PHE A 59 0.49 16.33 7.65
CA PHE A 59 -0.09 15.23 8.42
C PHE A 59 0.88 14.81 9.53
N ASP A 60 0.35 14.24 10.61
CA ASP A 60 1.18 13.80 11.73
C ASP A 60 2.01 12.58 11.32
N THR A 61 3.20 12.42 11.88
CA THR A 61 4.05 11.25 11.64
C THR A 61 4.51 10.64 12.96
N ILE A 62 4.40 9.31 13.08
CA ILE A 62 4.95 8.51 14.17
C ILE A 62 6.04 7.62 13.60
N LEU A 63 7.26 7.79 14.10
CA LEU A 63 8.42 6.97 13.74
C LEU A 63 8.54 5.84 14.75
N LEU A 64 8.50 4.60 14.29
CA LEU A 64 8.65 3.42 15.14
C LEU A 64 9.94 2.68 14.79
N PRO A 65 10.82 2.41 15.78
CA PRO A 65 11.91 1.47 15.59
C PRO A 65 11.42 0.11 15.11
N GLU A 66 12.18 -0.55 14.23
CA GLU A 66 11.83 -1.82 13.61
C GLU A 66 11.34 -2.90 14.60
N LYS A 67 12.03 -3.05 15.74
CA LYS A 67 11.66 -4.01 16.79
C LYS A 67 10.25 -3.84 17.35
N PHE A 68 9.69 -2.63 17.27
CA PHE A 68 8.35 -2.32 17.74
C PHE A 68 7.34 -2.32 16.60
N PHE A 69 7.77 -1.93 15.40
CA PHE A 69 6.91 -1.91 14.23
C PHE A 69 6.35 -3.30 13.93
N TYR A 70 7.16 -4.36 14.04
CA TYR A 70 6.75 -5.73 13.78
C TYR A 70 6.20 -6.50 15.02
N ASP A 71 5.96 -5.82 16.14
CA ASP A 71 5.40 -6.45 17.36
C ASP A 71 3.89 -6.20 17.46
N VAL A 72 3.09 -7.26 17.33
CA VAL A 72 1.61 -7.21 17.39
C VAL A 72 1.11 -6.53 18.67
N ASN A 73 1.68 -6.88 19.83
CA ASN A 73 1.20 -6.37 21.11
C ASN A 73 1.54 -4.89 21.28
N TYR A 74 2.69 -4.47 20.78
CA TYR A 74 3.08 -3.07 20.75
C TYR A 74 2.16 -2.27 19.83
N ILE A 75 1.91 -2.74 18.61
CA ILE A 75 0.99 -2.07 17.68
C ILE A 75 -0.42 -1.99 18.27
N ALA A 76 -0.95 -3.03 18.90
CA ALA A 76 -2.26 -3.00 19.55
C ALA A 76 -2.32 -1.92 20.65
N LYS A 77 -1.30 -1.83 21.51
CA LYS A 77 -1.19 -0.78 22.54
C LYS A 77 -1.08 0.61 21.94
N LEU A 78 -0.29 0.77 20.88
CA LEU A 78 -0.12 2.03 20.16
C LEU A 78 -1.47 2.53 19.61
N VAL A 79 -2.21 1.65 18.93
CA VAL A 79 -3.53 1.94 18.34
C VAL A 79 -4.50 2.47 19.40
N ILE A 80 -4.57 1.80 20.56
CA ILE A 80 -5.42 2.20 21.68
C ILE A 80 -4.95 3.53 22.29
N THR A 81 -3.66 3.65 22.59
CA THR A 81 -3.10 4.81 23.31
C THR A 81 -3.17 6.09 22.49
N HIS A 82 -2.96 6.00 21.17
CA HIS A 82 -3.07 7.13 20.26
C HIS A 82 -4.50 7.42 19.79
N GLY A 83 -5.46 6.58 20.20
CA GLY A 83 -6.87 6.72 19.88
C GLY A 83 -7.13 6.78 18.38
N PHE A 84 -6.60 5.83 17.61
CA PHE A 84 -6.91 5.74 16.18
C PHE A 84 -8.33 5.19 15.99
N ASP A 85 -9.10 5.83 15.12
CA ASP A 85 -10.46 5.40 14.76
C ASP A 85 -10.42 4.37 13.62
N ILE A 86 -9.43 4.46 12.74
CA ILE A 86 -9.20 3.56 11.61
C ILE A 86 -7.70 3.36 11.44
N VAL A 87 -7.29 2.12 11.13
CA VAL A 87 -5.93 1.80 10.70
C VAL A 87 -5.92 1.24 9.29
N GLN A 88 -4.85 1.50 8.54
CA GLN A 88 -4.70 1.06 7.16
C GLN A 88 -3.29 0.54 6.87
N SER A 89 -3.18 -0.48 6.04
CA SER A 89 -1.91 -0.93 5.44
C SER A 89 -2.11 -1.36 3.99
N TYR A 90 -1.12 -1.07 3.16
CA TYR A 90 -0.99 -1.57 1.79
C TYR A 90 0.00 -2.73 1.65
N MET A 91 0.65 -3.12 2.75
CA MET A 91 1.63 -4.20 2.79
C MET A 91 0.95 -5.49 3.21
N THR A 92 0.86 -6.46 2.30
CA THR A 92 0.20 -7.76 2.52
C THR A 92 0.70 -8.45 3.78
N TYR A 93 2.03 -8.59 3.90
CA TYR A 93 2.68 -9.26 5.02
C TYR A 93 2.38 -8.59 6.35
N PHE A 94 2.59 -7.27 6.42
CA PHE A 94 2.34 -6.51 7.63
C PHE A 94 0.87 -6.55 8.03
N GLY A 95 -0.04 -6.43 7.06
CA GLY A 95 -1.48 -6.55 7.27
C GLY A 95 -1.87 -7.93 7.83
N SER A 96 -1.26 -9.00 7.30
CA SER A 96 -1.57 -10.37 7.68
C SER A 96 -1.04 -10.77 9.06
N ALA A 97 0.19 -10.35 9.40
CA ALA A 97 0.93 -10.86 10.55
C ALA A 97 0.99 -9.87 11.73
N VAL A 98 0.81 -8.57 11.47
CA VAL A 98 1.01 -7.53 12.49
C VAL A 98 -0.23 -6.65 12.64
N LEU A 99 -0.54 -5.81 11.65
CA LEU A 99 -1.59 -4.79 11.79
C LEU A 99 -2.98 -5.40 11.92
N GLY A 100 -3.31 -6.39 11.10
CA GLY A 100 -4.61 -7.06 11.15
C GLY A 100 -4.90 -7.68 12.53
N PRO A 101 -4.00 -8.55 13.06
CA PRO A 101 -4.12 -9.06 14.41
C PRO A 101 -4.18 -7.97 15.48
N ALA A 102 -3.35 -6.92 15.39
CA ALA A 102 -3.32 -5.83 16.36
C ALA A 102 -4.61 -5.01 16.35
N ALA A 103 -5.16 -4.69 15.18
CA ALA A 103 -6.42 -3.99 15.02
C ALA A 103 -7.59 -4.81 15.57
N TYR A 104 -7.58 -6.13 15.31
CA TYR A 104 -8.57 -7.06 15.88
C TYR A 104 -8.51 -7.09 17.42
N GLN A 105 -7.31 -7.17 18.01
CA GLN A 105 -7.11 -7.11 19.47
C GLN A 105 -7.58 -5.77 20.07
N ALA A 106 -7.34 -4.66 19.36
CA ALA A 106 -7.75 -3.33 19.76
C ALA A 106 -9.24 -3.02 19.47
N ASN A 107 -9.94 -3.91 18.78
CA ASN A 107 -11.31 -3.70 18.28
C ASN A 107 -11.46 -2.41 17.45
N ILE A 108 -10.49 -2.14 16.57
CA ILE A 108 -10.48 -0.98 15.67
C ILE A 108 -10.64 -1.43 14.21
N PRO A 109 -11.43 -0.72 13.40
CA PRO A 109 -11.53 -0.98 11.97
C PRO A 109 -10.19 -0.95 11.24
N CYS A 110 -9.92 -2.00 10.47
CA CYS A 110 -8.72 -2.12 9.65
C CYS A 110 -9.08 -2.09 8.16
N VAL A 111 -8.37 -1.27 7.39
CA VAL A 111 -8.41 -1.26 5.92
C VAL A 111 -7.18 -1.97 5.39
N ALA A 112 -7.39 -3.01 4.57
CA ALA A 112 -6.32 -3.63 3.81
C ALA A 112 -6.42 -3.19 2.35
N GLU A 113 -5.33 -2.66 1.80
CA GLU A 113 -5.24 -2.34 0.38
C GLU A 113 -4.51 -3.44 -0.38
N LEU A 114 -5.14 -3.95 -1.43
CA LEU A 114 -4.58 -4.94 -2.34
C LEU A 114 -4.21 -4.25 -3.65
N HIS A 115 -2.90 -4.10 -3.87
CA HIS A 115 -2.35 -3.42 -5.04
C HIS A 115 -2.22 -4.32 -6.27
N ASP A 116 -1.93 -5.59 -6.03
CA ASP A 116 -1.82 -6.64 -7.04
C ASP A 116 -2.34 -7.96 -6.43
N LEU A 117 -2.63 -8.96 -7.27
CA LEU A 117 -2.81 -10.33 -6.80
C LEU A 117 -1.46 -10.97 -6.56
N GLU A 118 -1.28 -11.53 -5.37
CA GLU A 118 -0.04 -12.23 -5.01
C GLU A 118 0.27 -13.36 -5.99
N GLU A 119 -0.74 -14.09 -6.46
CA GLU A 119 -0.58 -15.16 -7.46
C GLU A 119 0.01 -14.68 -8.80
N SER A 120 -0.23 -13.41 -9.16
CA SER A 120 0.28 -12.81 -10.39
C SER A 120 1.71 -12.30 -10.23
N VAL A 121 2.08 -11.79 -9.04
CA VAL A 121 3.37 -11.12 -8.82
C VAL A 121 4.47 -12.03 -8.29
N VAL A 122 4.14 -13.15 -7.62
CA VAL A 122 5.16 -14.05 -7.04
C VAL A 122 6.12 -14.58 -8.11
N SER A 123 5.62 -14.88 -9.31
CA SER A 123 6.44 -15.35 -10.43
C SER A 123 7.55 -14.36 -10.85
N VAL A 124 7.43 -13.09 -10.47
CA VAL A 124 8.42 -12.06 -10.76
C VAL A 124 9.60 -12.10 -9.78
N TYR A 125 9.39 -12.64 -8.58
CA TYR A 125 10.38 -12.65 -7.49
C TYR A 125 11.00 -14.01 -7.21
N PHE A 126 10.33 -15.10 -7.60
CA PHE A 126 10.74 -16.46 -7.26
C PHE A 126 11.08 -17.29 -8.50
N SER A 127 12.07 -18.17 -8.35
CA SER A 127 12.46 -19.12 -9.39
C SER A 127 11.44 -20.27 -9.53
N HIS A 128 11.48 -21.00 -10.64
CA HIS A 128 10.50 -22.04 -10.96
C HIS A 128 10.38 -23.13 -9.90
N ASP A 129 11.49 -23.47 -9.23
CA ASP A 129 11.53 -24.57 -8.25
C ASP A 129 10.78 -24.23 -6.94
N GLU A 130 10.72 -22.95 -6.58
CA GLU A 130 10.08 -22.46 -5.34
C GLU A 130 8.70 -21.83 -5.60
N LEU A 131 8.37 -21.59 -6.88
CA LEU A 131 7.21 -20.79 -7.28
C LEU A 131 5.89 -21.31 -6.71
N ALA A 132 5.64 -22.61 -6.75
CA ALA A 132 4.38 -23.17 -6.28
C ALA A 132 4.18 -22.97 -4.76
N ASP A 133 5.23 -23.17 -3.97
CA ASP A 133 5.19 -22.98 -2.51
C ASP A 133 5.09 -21.50 -2.14
N ALA A 134 5.92 -20.66 -2.77
CA ALA A 134 5.88 -19.22 -2.59
C ALA A 134 4.51 -18.64 -2.94
N THR A 135 3.91 -19.05 -4.07
CA THR A 135 2.58 -18.57 -4.48
C THR A 135 1.52 -18.95 -3.46
N ARG A 136 1.51 -20.20 -2.99
CA ARG A 136 0.57 -20.64 -1.95
C ARG A 136 0.71 -19.82 -0.67
N GLN A 137 1.95 -19.56 -0.25
CA GLN A 137 2.24 -18.83 0.97
C GLN A 137 1.83 -17.35 0.85
N HIS A 138 2.20 -16.67 -0.23
CA HIS A 138 1.82 -15.27 -0.45
C HIS A 138 0.32 -15.08 -0.58
N VAL A 139 -0.37 -15.95 -1.35
CA VAL A 139 -1.85 -15.92 -1.44
C VAL A 139 -2.49 -16.15 -0.07
N ALA A 140 -1.93 -17.03 0.76
CA ALA A 140 -2.41 -17.23 2.12
C ALA A 140 -2.24 -15.97 2.98
N PHE A 141 -1.12 -15.24 2.87
CA PHE A 141 -0.95 -13.96 3.54
C PHE A 141 -1.95 -12.91 3.06
N GLN A 142 -2.21 -12.83 1.75
CA GLN A 142 -3.21 -11.91 1.19
C GLN A 142 -4.61 -12.17 1.74
N LYS A 143 -5.03 -13.43 1.74
CA LYS A 143 -6.32 -13.85 2.32
C LYS A 143 -6.38 -13.60 3.82
N GLN A 144 -5.28 -13.81 4.54
CA GLN A 144 -5.21 -13.54 5.97
C GLN A 144 -5.32 -12.05 6.29
N ALA A 145 -4.65 -11.17 5.53
CA ALA A 145 -4.80 -9.72 5.68
C ALA A 145 -6.27 -9.29 5.46
N ALA A 146 -6.91 -9.81 4.40
CA ALA A 146 -8.31 -9.54 4.11
C ALA A 146 -9.27 -10.06 5.19
N LYS A 147 -8.94 -11.18 5.84
CA LYS A 147 -9.73 -11.74 6.94
C LYS A 147 -9.80 -10.82 8.16
N TYR A 148 -8.70 -10.12 8.49
CA TYR A 148 -8.68 -9.16 9.59
C TYR A 148 -9.28 -7.80 9.22
N ALA A 149 -9.33 -7.48 7.93
CA ALA A 149 -9.79 -6.19 7.47
C ALA A 149 -11.32 -6.05 7.58
N SER A 150 -11.76 -4.89 8.07
CA SER A 150 -13.15 -4.47 8.02
C SER A 150 -13.55 -4.05 6.60
N VAL A 151 -12.59 -3.51 5.83
CA VAL A 151 -12.72 -3.17 4.42
C VAL A 151 -11.47 -3.63 3.68
N VAL A 152 -11.67 -4.31 2.55
CA VAL A 152 -10.60 -4.68 1.62
C VAL A 152 -10.75 -3.82 0.38
N ARG A 153 -9.82 -2.90 0.18
CA ARG A 153 -9.78 -2.05 -1.00
C ARG A 153 -8.93 -2.72 -2.07
N ILE A 154 -9.49 -2.90 -3.26
CA ILE A 154 -8.82 -3.49 -4.41
C ILE A 154 -8.59 -2.39 -5.46
N MET A 155 -7.37 -2.32 -5.99
CA MET A 155 -6.92 -1.21 -6.82
C MET A 155 -7.27 -1.34 -8.30
N SER A 156 -7.72 -2.50 -8.76
CA SER A 156 -8.10 -2.71 -10.15
C SER A 156 -9.37 -3.56 -10.30
N GLU A 157 -10.16 -3.27 -11.34
CA GLU A 157 -11.34 -4.07 -11.71
C GLU A 157 -10.96 -5.51 -12.09
N TYR A 158 -9.75 -5.69 -12.63
CA TYR A 158 -9.22 -7.00 -13.01
C TYR A 158 -9.03 -7.88 -11.76
N ASP A 159 -8.27 -7.38 -10.77
CA ASP A 159 -8.02 -8.10 -9.53
C ASP A 159 -9.33 -8.32 -8.75
N TYR A 160 -10.20 -7.32 -8.75
CA TYR A 160 -11.52 -7.40 -8.10
C TYR A 160 -12.37 -8.52 -8.69
N SER A 161 -12.40 -8.64 -10.02
CA SER A 161 -13.15 -9.70 -10.71
C SER A 161 -12.59 -11.09 -10.40
N ILE A 162 -11.27 -11.25 -10.40
CA ILE A 162 -10.63 -12.53 -10.04
C ILE A 162 -10.90 -12.90 -8.59
N ILE A 163 -10.73 -11.98 -7.64
CA ILE A 163 -11.02 -12.23 -6.22
C ILE A 163 -12.48 -12.62 -6.05
N LYS A 164 -13.41 -11.92 -6.69
CA LYS A 164 -14.84 -12.22 -6.63
C LYS A 164 -15.17 -13.64 -7.12
N GLU A 165 -14.45 -14.14 -8.12
CA GLU A 165 -14.66 -15.48 -8.67
C GLU A 165 -13.97 -16.58 -7.87
N THR A 166 -12.83 -16.28 -7.23
CA THR A 166 -11.94 -17.30 -6.67
C THR A 166 -11.90 -17.35 -5.14
N TRP A 167 -12.36 -16.30 -4.45
CA TRP A 167 -12.34 -16.24 -2.99
C TRP A 167 -13.71 -16.55 -2.39
N ASN A 168 -13.79 -17.67 -1.67
CA ASN A 168 -15.04 -18.17 -1.09
C ASN A 168 -15.67 -17.23 -0.05
N ASP A 169 -14.90 -16.31 0.54
CA ASP A 169 -15.35 -15.36 1.57
C ASP A 169 -15.60 -13.94 1.03
N PHE A 170 -15.69 -13.81 -0.30
CA PHE A 170 -15.99 -12.54 -0.95
C PHE A 170 -17.37 -12.01 -0.59
N ASN A 171 -17.44 -10.70 -0.31
CA ASN A 171 -18.66 -9.96 0.02
C ASN A 171 -18.52 -8.52 -0.47
N THR A 172 -19.44 -8.06 -1.31
CA THR A 172 -19.44 -6.70 -1.90
C THR A 172 -19.57 -5.56 -0.87
N GLN A 173 -19.98 -5.84 0.37
CA GLN A 173 -19.98 -4.85 1.45
C GLN A 173 -18.59 -4.63 2.05
N ARG A 174 -17.71 -5.65 2.00
CA ARG A 174 -16.36 -5.62 2.58
C ARG A 174 -15.31 -5.35 1.51
N TYR A 175 -15.44 -5.97 0.34
CA TYR A 175 -14.51 -5.83 -0.77
C TYR A 175 -15.01 -4.73 -1.69
N VAL A 176 -14.18 -3.70 -1.88
CA VAL A 176 -14.53 -2.53 -2.70
C VAL A 176 -13.45 -2.30 -3.75
N CYS A 177 -13.84 -2.12 -5.00
CA CYS A 177 -12.94 -1.67 -6.06
C CYS A 177 -12.85 -0.15 -6.02
N ILE A 178 -11.69 0.39 -5.64
CA ILE A 178 -11.42 1.83 -5.66
C ILE A 178 -10.05 2.03 -6.29
N PRO A 179 -9.98 2.30 -7.60
CA PRO A 179 -8.71 2.41 -8.30
C PRO A 179 -7.90 3.62 -7.83
N VAL A 180 -6.59 3.57 -8.09
CA VAL A 180 -5.71 4.73 -7.86
C VAL A 180 -6.06 5.81 -8.88
N SER A 181 -6.64 6.92 -8.42
CA SER A 181 -6.85 8.10 -9.23
C SER A 181 -5.71 9.10 -9.02
N ARG A 182 -5.30 9.78 -10.09
CA ARG A 182 -4.44 10.96 -10.01
C ARG A 182 -5.14 12.15 -10.64
N PRO A 183 -4.91 13.38 -10.14
CA PRO A 183 -5.33 14.58 -10.83
C PRO A 183 -4.75 14.56 -12.25
N THR A 184 -5.58 14.82 -13.25
CA THR A 184 -5.12 14.99 -14.62
C THR A 184 -4.16 16.18 -14.68
N VAL A 185 -2.86 15.92 -14.86
CA VAL A 185 -1.90 16.97 -15.14
C VAL A 185 -2.09 17.36 -16.60
N LYS A 186 -2.61 18.57 -16.85
CA LYS A 186 -2.55 19.15 -18.19
C LYS A 186 -1.09 19.44 -18.50
N THR A 187 -0.52 18.67 -19.40
CA THR A 187 0.83 18.92 -19.90
C THR A 187 0.74 19.74 -21.19
N ASP A 188 1.16 21.00 -21.13
CA ASP A 188 1.41 21.82 -22.33
C ASP A 188 2.74 21.36 -22.94
N HIS A 189 2.70 20.26 -23.68
CA HIS A 189 3.87 19.82 -24.45
C HIS A 189 3.64 20.12 -25.92
N HIS A 190 4.52 20.94 -26.51
CA HIS A 190 4.83 20.83 -27.94
C HIS A 190 5.50 19.46 -28.15
N ILE A 191 4.68 18.42 -28.28
CA ILE A 191 5.17 17.06 -28.51
C ILE A 191 5.66 17.00 -29.96
N SER A 192 6.98 16.86 -30.14
CA SER A 192 7.51 16.43 -31.43
C SER A 192 6.85 15.10 -31.80
N PRO A 193 6.34 14.91 -33.03
CA PRO A 193 5.65 13.68 -33.43
C PRO A 193 6.52 12.41 -33.33
N SER A 194 7.82 12.55 -33.05
CA SER A 194 8.79 11.47 -32.91
C SER A 194 9.24 11.19 -31.46
N LEU A 195 8.68 11.85 -30.44
CA LEU A 195 9.10 11.65 -29.06
C LEU A 195 8.36 10.47 -28.41
N ILE A 196 9.10 9.41 -28.07
CA ILE A 196 8.61 8.27 -27.27
C ILE A 196 9.13 8.42 -25.85
N THR A 197 8.22 8.45 -24.87
CA THR A 197 8.56 8.56 -23.45
C THR A 197 8.18 7.26 -22.74
N TYR A 198 9.13 6.68 -22.01
CA TYR A 198 8.92 5.53 -21.13
C TYR A 198 9.15 5.95 -19.68
N ILE A 199 8.16 5.72 -18.82
CA ILE A 199 8.21 6.02 -17.38
C ILE A 199 7.94 4.74 -16.62
N GLY A 200 8.93 4.27 -15.87
CA GLY A 200 8.82 3.08 -15.04
C GLY A 200 9.95 3.01 -14.03
N ASN A 201 9.82 2.13 -13.04
CA ASN A 201 10.94 1.77 -12.16
C ASN A 201 11.83 0.77 -12.91
N MET A 202 13.05 1.15 -13.30
CA MET A 202 13.97 0.25 -14.01
C MET A 202 14.51 -0.89 -13.15
N SER A 203 14.37 -0.80 -11.82
CA SER A 203 14.72 -1.90 -10.92
C SER A 203 13.71 -3.06 -11.02
N TYR A 204 12.55 -2.83 -11.64
CA TYR A 204 11.56 -3.86 -11.92
C TYR A 204 11.85 -4.48 -13.29
N THR A 205 12.24 -5.76 -13.30
CA THR A 205 12.69 -6.47 -14.52
C THR A 205 11.73 -6.33 -15.70
N PRO A 206 10.39 -6.49 -15.55
CA PRO A 206 9.47 -6.29 -16.66
C PRO A 206 9.51 -4.88 -17.26
N ASN A 207 9.74 -3.86 -16.43
CA ASN A 207 9.87 -2.49 -16.92
C ASN A 207 11.16 -2.30 -17.73
N ALA A 208 12.28 -2.81 -17.21
CA ALA A 208 13.57 -2.74 -17.92
C ALA A 208 13.51 -3.49 -19.26
N GLN A 209 12.90 -4.67 -19.29
CA GLN A 209 12.69 -5.44 -20.52
C GLN A 209 11.76 -4.70 -21.49
N GLY A 210 10.67 -4.10 -21.00
CA GLY A 210 9.77 -3.27 -21.80
C GLY A 210 10.48 -2.08 -22.45
N ALA A 211 11.35 -1.40 -21.70
CA ALA A 211 12.16 -0.29 -22.22
C ALA A 211 13.08 -0.75 -23.38
N GLU A 212 13.77 -1.88 -23.23
CA GLU A 212 14.62 -2.43 -24.30
C GLU A 212 13.81 -2.89 -25.53
N ILE A 213 12.63 -3.48 -25.34
CA ILE A 213 11.74 -3.86 -26.46
C ILE A 213 11.29 -2.64 -27.24
N ILE A 214 10.88 -1.56 -26.54
CA ILE A 214 10.47 -0.31 -27.16
C ILE A 214 11.64 0.28 -27.96
N LYS A 215 12.82 0.39 -27.33
CA LYS A 215 14.05 0.88 -27.97
C LYS A 215 14.41 0.10 -29.24
N ASN A 216 14.26 -1.23 -29.23
CA ASN A 216 14.60 -2.07 -30.40
C ASN A 216 13.56 -2.03 -31.53
N LYS A 217 12.37 -1.45 -31.29
CA LYS A 217 11.29 -1.33 -32.29
C LYS A 217 11.25 0.04 -32.98
N ILE A 218 12.06 0.98 -32.54
CA ILE A 218 12.20 2.35 -33.07
C ILE A 218 13.54 2.44 -33.78
#